data_AF-A0A9P5NGN2-F1
#
_entry.id   AF-A0A9P5NGN2-F1
#
_cell.length_a   1.000
_cell.length_b   1.000
_cell.length_c   1.000
_cell.angle_alpha   90.00
_cell.angle_beta   90.00
_cell.angle_gamma   90.00
#
_symmetry.space_group_name_H-M   'P 1'
#
loop_
_entity.id
_entity.type
_entity.pdbx_description
1 polymer ?
#
loop_
_entity_poly.entity_id
_entity_poly.type
_entity_poly.pdbx_seq_one_letter_code
_entity_poly.pdbx_strand_id
1 'polypeptide(L)'
;WDGWPTGIFKHDFTYKECEETSGLRVHWATRVNGSDRKGNEYADSWENRKKSSRTCLGVIECDNPMCSIVVRPHTKAASLDKQLRTPCKCSAVLSHRECHVMSYLWKWKGGSGPLQLIVGVPGLEGPRESVADISDVLLNAGRVSKEKQKVKKTAQTADRLVASFSKFARDHPNFVIHSQFDEVTVISVQTNFMRSQLVKESCLEGPVNRMVNDAAHGWWKERNSLLMVSSTYCPDLLCWVPGV
;
A
#
# COMPACT_ATOMS: atom_id res chain seq x y z
N TRP A 1 -2.47 0.65 10.67
CA TRP A 1 -1.83 1.88 10.15
C TRP A 1 -2.91 2.74 9.55
N ASP A 2 -3.17 3.92 10.13
CA ASP A 2 -4.21 4.87 9.71
C ASP A 2 -3.69 6.00 8.81
N GLY A 3 -2.39 6.01 8.54
CA GLY A 3 -1.72 7.04 7.74
C GLY A 3 -1.45 8.36 8.47
N TRP A 4 -1.84 8.50 9.74
CA TRP A 4 -1.66 9.71 10.54
C TRP A 4 -0.82 9.45 11.80
N PRO A 5 0.44 8.97 11.65
CA PRO A 5 1.30 8.75 12.80
C PRO A 5 1.47 10.04 13.60
N THR A 6 1.17 9.99 14.89
CA THR A 6 1.22 11.15 15.79
C THR A 6 1.90 10.75 17.10
N GLY A 7 2.74 11.63 17.64
CA GLY A 7 3.54 11.37 18.83
C GLY A 7 4.74 10.45 18.58
N ILE A 8 5.35 9.98 19.67
CA ILE A 8 6.45 9.02 19.61
C ILE A 8 5.83 7.63 19.49
N PHE A 9 6.09 6.95 18.36
CA PHE A 9 5.62 5.59 18.16
C PHE A 9 6.69 4.74 17.48
N LYS A 10 6.64 3.43 17.75
CA LYS A 10 7.45 2.41 17.10
C LYS A 10 6.55 1.22 16.82
N HIS A 11 6.58 0.71 15.59
CA HIS A 11 5.73 -0.41 15.19
C HIS A 11 6.40 -1.22 14.09
N ASP A 12 6.34 -2.53 14.21
CA ASP A 12 6.82 -3.46 13.19
C ASP A 12 5.66 -3.86 12.28
N PHE A 13 5.81 -3.61 10.99
CA PHE A 13 4.82 -3.98 9.98
C PHE A 13 5.29 -5.21 9.23
N THR A 14 4.40 -6.18 9.03
CA THR A 14 4.62 -7.28 8.10
C THR A 14 4.66 -6.75 6.66
N TYR A 15 5.25 -7.55 5.76
CA TYR A 15 5.26 -7.20 4.33
C TYR A 15 3.83 -7.09 3.77
N LYS A 16 2.91 -7.95 4.23
CA LYS A 16 1.50 -7.93 3.82
C LYS A 16 0.81 -6.62 4.25
N GLU A 17 0.95 -6.21 5.51
CA GLU A 17 0.39 -4.93 5.99
C GLU A 17 1.02 -3.73 5.28
N CYS A 18 2.30 -3.82 4.94
CA CYS A 18 2.97 -2.79 4.14
C CYS A 18 2.36 -2.67 2.74
N GLU A 19 2.04 -3.79 2.07
CA GLU A 19 1.36 -3.78 0.77
C GLU A 19 -0.09 -3.27 0.88
N GLU A 20 -0.85 -3.75 1.86
CA GLU A 20 -2.23 -3.31 2.12
C GLU A 20 -2.31 -1.80 2.41
N THR A 21 -1.26 -1.21 2.99
CA THR A 21 -1.17 0.22 3.33
C THR A 21 -0.46 1.07 2.27
N SER A 22 -0.26 0.54 1.06
CA SER A 22 0.42 1.23 -0.04
C SER A 22 1.83 1.73 0.35
N GLY A 23 2.59 0.90 1.05
CA GLY A 23 3.96 1.17 1.49
C GLY A 23 4.05 2.07 2.72
N LEU A 24 3.12 1.92 3.66
CA LEU A 24 3.01 2.76 4.86
C LEU A 24 2.98 4.24 4.47
N ARG A 25 2.06 4.59 3.57
CA ARG A 25 1.88 5.96 3.10
C ARG A 25 1.46 6.84 4.28
N VAL A 26 2.14 7.97 4.43
CA VAL A 26 1.86 8.95 5.48
C VAL A 26 1.08 10.11 4.86
N HIS A 27 0.00 10.53 5.53
CA HIS A 27 -0.80 11.66 5.11
C HIS A 27 -0.21 13.00 5.54
N TRP A 28 0.71 13.07 6.51
CA TRP A 28 1.50 14.29 6.75
C TRP A 28 2.28 14.74 5.51
N ALA A 29 2.45 16.05 5.34
CA ALA A 29 3.36 16.57 4.32
C ALA A 29 4.80 16.25 4.71
N THR A 30 5.44 15.33 3.99
CA THR A 30 6.81 14.92 4.30
C THR A 30 7.74 15.06 3.10
N ARG A 31 8.98 15.48 3.36
CA ARG A 31 10.10 15.36 2.42
C ARG A 31 10.81 14.04 2.64
N VAL A 32 11.02 13.28 1.57
CA VAL A 32 11.81 12.03 1.61
C VAL A 32 13.28 12.38 1.38
N ASN A 33 14.14 12.11 2.37
CA ASN A 33 15.56 12.51 2.30
C ASN A 33 16.45 11.46 1.59
N GLY A 34 15.83 10.50 0.88
CA GLY A 34 16.52 9.37 0.27
C GLY A 34 16.76 8.20 1.24
N SER A 35 17.16 7.06 0.68
CA SER A 35 17.62 5.90 1.45
C SER A 35 19.12 5.99 1.68
N ASP A 36 19.60 5.53 2.84
CA ASP A 36 21.02 5.40 3.09
C ASP A 36 21.70 4.56 1.99
N ARG A 37 22.83 5.06 1.48
CA ARG A 37 23.67 4.35 0.51
C ARG A 37 24.40 3.16 1.14
N LYS A 38 24.50 3.14 2.47
CA LYS A 38 25.09 2.08 3.27
C LYS A 38 23.99 1.30 3.98
N GLY A 39 24.07 -0.02 3.97
CA GLY A 39 23.10 -0.91 4.60
C GLY A 39 22.67 -2.05 3.69
N ASN A 40 22.52 -3.24 4.27
CA ASN A 40 22.14 -4.43 3.54
C ASN A 40 20.64 -4.69 3.73
N GLU A 41 19.86 -4.74 2.65
CA GLU A 41 18.41 -5.07 2.70
C GLU A 41 18.17 -6.50 3.23
N TYR A 42 19.19 -7.36 3.13
CA TYR A 42 19.18 -8.74 3.58
C TYR A 42 19.75 -8.93 5.00
N ALA A 43 20.09 -7.86 5.73
CA ALA A 43 20.57 -7.97 7.10
C ALA A 43 19.50 -8.52 8.04
N ASP A 44 19.92 -9.39 8.98
CA ASP A 44 19.05 -10.07 9.94
C ASP A 44 18.63 -9.17 11.14
N SER A 45 19.41 -8.12 11.48
CA SER A 45 19.13 -7.13 12.55
C SER A 45 18.97 -5.69 12.03
N TRP A 46 18.29 -4.80 12.79
CA TRP A 46 17.86 -3.44 12.36
C TRP A 46 18.94 -2.38 12.32
N GLU A 47 20.09 -2.67 12.92
CA GLU A 47 21.20 -1.74 13.07
C GLU A 47 22.03 -1.58 11.79
N ASN A 48 22.07 -2.59 10.90
CA ASN A 48 22.91 -2.61 9.69
C ASN A 48 22.14 -2.47 8.37
N ARG A 49 20.91 -1.93 8.41
CA ARG A 49 19.94 -2.04 7.30
C ARG A 49 19.77 -0.74 6.50
N LYS A 50 19.10 -0.86 5.35
CA LYS A 50 18.64 0.31 4.59
C LYS A 50 17.58 1.07 5.37
N LYS A 51 17.95 2.28 5.76
CA LYS A 51 17.10 3.27 6.41
C LYS A 51 16.62 4.26 5.36
N SER A 52 15.34 4.60 5.41
CA SER A 52 14.80 5.77 4.72
C SER A 52 14.25 6.72 5.76
N SER A 53 14.47 8.01 5.56
CA SER A 53 13.96 9.04 6.48
C SER A 53 12.99 9.97 5.77
N ARG A 54 11.98 10.39 6.52
CA ARG A 54 10.99 11.37 6.08
C ARG A 54 10.94 12.49 7.10
N THR A 55 11.12 13.74 6.65
CA THR A 55 11.01 14.93 7.51
C THR A 55 9.64 15.57 7.32
N CYS A 56 8.92 15.81 8.40
CA CYS A 56 7.66 16.53 8.40
C CYS A 56 7.89 17.99 8.02
N LEU A 57 7.14 18.46 7.03
CA LEU A 57 7.16 19.84 6.55
C LEU A 57 6.22 20.74 7.35
N GLY A 58 5.42 20.19 8.27
CA GLY A 58 4.43 20.96 9.02
C GLY A 58 3.21 21.32 8.18
N VAL A 59 2.67 22.52 8.40
CA VAL A 59 1.41 22.99 7.80
C VAL A 59 1.51 24.46 7.39
N ILE A 60 0.70 24.87 6.41
CA ILE A 60 0.52 26.29 6.07
C ILE A 60 -0.82 26.74 6.66
N GLU A 61 -0.78 27.79 7.46
CA GLU A 61 -1.93 28.35 8.17
C GLU A 61 -2.20 29.78 7.67
N CYS A 62 -3.47 30.16 7.60
CA CYS A 62 -3.86 31.54 7.34
C CYS A 62 -3.52 32.42 8.56
N ASP A 63 -3.00 33.62 8.33
CA ASP A 63 -2.75 34.61 9.39
C ASP A 63 -4.04 35.22 9.98
N ASN A 64 -5.16 35.15 9.26
CA ASN A 64 -6.47 35.57 9.75
C ASN A 64 -7.00 34.58 10.81
N PRO A 65 -7.18 34.99 12.08
CA PRO A 65 -7.62 34.11 13.16
C PRO A 65 -9.05 33.57 12.98
N MET A 66 -9.86 34.21 12.14
CA MET A 66 -11.21 33.75 11.79
C MET A 66 -11.22 32.75 10.62
N CYS A 67 -10.07 32.51 9.99
CA CYS A 67 -9.93 31.60 8.86
C CYS A 67 -9.31 30.28 9.30
N SER A 68 -10.08 29.19 9.23
CA SER A 68 -9.64 27.84 9.60
C SER A 68 -8.98 27.06 8.45
N ILE A 69 -8.57 27.75 7.39
CA ILE A 69 -7.96 27.10 6.22
C ILE A 69 -6.54 26.65 6.56
N VAL A 70 -6.32 25.35 6.48
CA VAL A 70 -5.00 24.72 6.56
C VAL A 70 -4.63 24.14 5.21
N VAL A 71 -3.47 24.52 4.69
CA VAL A 71 -2.97 24.08 3.39
C VAL A 71 -1.79 23.13 3.57
N ARG A 72 -1.76 22.07 2.77
CA ARG A 72 -0.65 21.11 2.73
C ARG A 72 0.58 21.76 2.06
N PRO A 73 1.74 21.82 2.73
CA PRO A 73 2.99 22.27 2.10
C PRO A 73 3.39 21.38 0.93
N HIS A 74 3.84 21.99 -0.17
CA HIS A 74 4.50 21.30 -1.26
C HIS A 74 5.91 20.83 -0.87
N THR A 75 6.35 19.73 -1.47
CA THR A 75 7.63 19.09 -1.10
C THR A 75 8.86 19.81 -1.67
N LYS A 76 8.71 20.45 -2.84
CA LYS A 76 9.76 21.24 -3.51
C LYS A 76 9.75 22.68 -3.02
N ALA A 77 10.92 23.22 -2.67
CA ALA A 77 11.07 24.59 -2.15
C ALA A 77 10.44 25.65 -3.07
N ALA A 78 10.76 25.65 -4.37
CA ALA A 78 10.17 26.61 -5.31
C ALA A 78 8.64 26.55 -5.39
N SER A 79 8.06 25.36 -5.21
CA SER A 79 6.60 25.17 -5.21
C SER A 79 5.96 25.59 -3.89
N LEU A 80 6.69 25.48 -2.78
CA LEU A 80 6.28 25.99 -1.47
C LEU A 80 6.30 27.53 -1.46
N ASP A 81 7.35 28.14 -1.98
CA ASP A 81 7.44 29.62 -2.11
C ASP A 81 6.28 30.17 -2.94
N LYS A 82 5.89 29.46 -4.01
CA LYS A 82 4.72 29.83 -4.82
C LYS A 82 3.41 29.74 -4.02
N GLN A 83 3.27 28.73 -3.13
CA GLN A 83 2.10 28.63 -2.26
C GLN A 83 2.04 29.82 -1.29
N LEU A 84 3.15 30.20 -0.67
CA LEU A 84 3.19 31.29 0.31
C LEU A 84 2.93 32.67 -0.33
N ARG A 85 3.27 32.84 -1.61
CA ARG A 85 2.91 34.04 -2.38
C ARG A 85 1.46 34.09 -2.83
N THR A 86 0.76 32.96 -2.79
CA THR A 86 -0.65 32.90 -3.19
C THR A 86 -1.50 33.30 -1.99
N PRO A 87 -2.42 34.27 -2.14
CA PRO A 87 -3.28 34.66 -1.04
C PRO A 87 -4.23 33.52 -0.66
N CYS A 88 -4.63 33.50 0.61
CA CYS A 88 -5.68 32.62 1.08
C CYS A 88 -7.02 32.92 0.37
N LYS A 89 -7.99 32.01 0.43
CA LYS A 89 -9.35 32.26 -0.08
C LYS A 89 -10.03 33.48 0.57
N CYS A 90 -9.64 33.82 1.80
CA CYS A 90 -10.10 35.03 2.50
C CYS A 90 -9.23 36.27 2.20
N SER A 91 -8.35 36.19 1.20
CA SER A 91 -7.39 37.23 0.78
C SER A 91 -6.25 37.52 1.76
N ALA A 92 -6.23 36.87 2.93
CA ALA A 92 -5.18 37.05 3.92
C ALA A 92 -3.90 36.25 3.58
N VAL A 93 -2.80 36.49 4.30
CA VAL A 93 -1.49 35.92 3.98
C VAL A 93 -1.36 34.51 4.55
N LEU A 94 -0.68 33.65 3.80
CA LEU A 94 -0.37 32.30 4.24
C LEU A 94 0.99 32.27 4.95
N SER A 95 1.01 31.68 6.14
CA SER A 95 2.21 31.50 6.96
C SER A 95 2.59 30.02 7.04
N HIS A 96 3.88 29.71 6.91
CA HIS A 96 4.37 28.33 7.01
C HIS A 96 4.80 28.04 8.44
N ARG A 97 4.14 27.06 9.07
CA ARG A 97 4.52 26.55 10.39
C ARG A 97 5.30 25.25 10.23
N GLU A 98 6.61 25.32 10.40
CA GLU A 98 7.52 24.18 10.24
C GLU A 98 7.43 23.21 11.44
N CYS A 99 7.66 21.92 11.17
CA CYS A 99 7.59 20.86 12.19
C CYS A 99 8.96 20.19 12.45
N HIS A 100 9.74 19.95 11.39
CA HIS A 100 11.06 19.29 11.41
C HIS A 100 11.16 17.90 12.05
N VAL A 101 10.06 17.34 12.57
CA VAL A 101 10.03 15.98 13.11
C VAL A 101 10.44 14.99 12.04
N MET A 102 11.35 14.08 12.39
CA MET A 102 11.81 13.01 11.51
C MET A 102 11.15 11.69 11.88
N SER A 103 10.72 10.97 10.85
CA SER A 103 10.35 9.55 10.96
C SER A 103 11.33 8.70 10.17
N TYR A 104 11.54 7.49 10.66
CA TYR A 104 12.46 6.52 10.07
C TYR A 104 11.70 5.26 9.71
N LEU A 105 11.93 4.80 8.47
CA LEU A 105 11.44 3.54 7.99
C LEU A 105 12.64 2.67 7.65
N TRP A 106 12.81 1.61 8.42
CA TRP A 106 13.78 0.57 8.16
C TRP A 106 13.12 -0.50 7.30
N LYS A 107 13.81 -0.94 6.23
CA LYS A 107 13.39 -2.10 5.46
C LYS A 107 14.31 -3.25 5.76
N TRP A 108 13.72 -4.41 6.01
CA TRP A 108 14.48 -5.61 6.28
C TRP A 108 13.82 -6.86 5.79
N LYS A 109 14.65 -7.86 5.53
CA LYS A 109 14.21 -9.23 5.37
C LYS A 109 13.66 -9.71 6.71
N GLY A 110 12.41 -9.37 6.99
CA GLY A 110 11.61 -9.87 8.13
C GLY A 110 11.30 -11.36 8.01
N GLY A 111 12.28 -12.17 7.62
CA GLY A 111 12.19 -13.61 7.64
C GLY A 111 13.30 -14.09 8.54
N SER A 112 12.97 -14.30 9.82
CA SER A 112 13.83 -14.81 10.88
C SER A 112 14.94 -15.66 10.29
N GLY A 113 16.18 -15.19 10.42
CA GLY A 113 17.36 -15.96 10.03
C GLY A 113 17.28 -17.36 10.66
N PRO A 114 17.91 -18.39 10.10
CA PRO A 114 17.91 -19.72 10.71
C PRO A 114 18.26 -19.68 12.20
N LEU A 115 19.20 -18.82 12.57
CA LEU A 115 19.59 -18.55 13.95
C LEU A 115 18.48 -17.85 14.77
N GLN A 116 17.74 -16.91 14.21
CA GLN A 116 16.60 -16.29 14.91
C GLN A 116 15.39 -17.23 15.03
N LEU A 117 15.26 -18.21 14.14
CA LEU A 117 14.27 -19.28 14.32
C LEU A 117 14.70 -20.23 15.44
N ILE A 118 16.00 -20.53 15.55
CA ILE A 118 16.59 -21.41 16.58
C ILE A 118 16.60 -20.77 17.97
N VAL A 119 16.76 -19.45 18.06
CA VAL A 119 16.84 -18.72 19.34
C VAL A 119 15.49 -18.14 19.75
N GLY A 120 14.50 -18.16 18.85
CA GLY A 120 13.22 -17.49 19.04
C GLY A 120 13.22 -16.09 18.42
N VAL A 121 12.14 -15.77 17.70
CA VAL A 121 12.03 -14.50 16.97
C VAL A 121 11.83 -13.39 17.99
N PRO A 122 12.69 -12.37 18.07
CA PRO A 122 12.55 -11.31 19.06
C PRO A 122 11.18 -10.63 18.93
N GLY A 123 10.38 -10.70 20.00
CA GLY A 123 9.09 -10.03 20.14
C GLY A 123 9.11 -8.98 21.25
N LEU A 124 8.01 -8.23 21.38
CA LEU A 124 7.85 -7.15 22.35
C LEU A 124 7.95 -7.64 23.82
N GLU A 125 7.61 -8.90 24.07
CA GLU A 125 7.59 -9.55 25.39
C GLU A 125 8.72 -10.57 25.59
N GLY A 126 9.73 -10.56 24.70
CA GLY A 126 10.83 -11.53 24.70
C GLY A 126 10.87 -12.38 23.43
N PRO A 127 11.80 -13.34 23.34
CA PRO A 127 11.88 -14.26 22.21
C PRO A 127 10.60 -15.08 22.07
N ARG A 128 10.01 -15.10 20.87
CA ARG A 128 8.91 -16.02 20.52
C ARG A 128 9.42 -17.47 20.49
N GLU A 129 8.49 -18.41 20.46
CA GLU A 129 8.78 -19.86 20.39
C GLU A 129 9.83 -20.21 19.34
N SER A 130 10.77 -21.05 19.74
CA SER A 130 11.88 -21.48 18.90
C SER A 130 11.47 -22.67 18.05
N VAL A 131 11.98 -22.73 16.82
CA VAL A 131 11.86 -23.96 16.01
C VAL A 131 12.68 -25.11 16.61
N ALA A 132 13.64 -24.82 17.49
CA ALA A 132 14.34 -25.83 18.27
C ALA A 132 13.41 -26.55 19.25
N ASP A 133 12.35 -25.89 19.72
CA ASP A 133 11.35 -26.49 20.63
C ASP A 133 10.47 -27.53 19.91
N ILE A 134 10.44 -27.51 18.57
CA ILE A 134 9.70 -28.45 17.74
C ILE A 134 10.46 -29.76 17.57
N SER A 135 11.79 -29.69 17.40
CA SER A 135 12.66 -30.86 17.22
C SER A 135 14.14 -30.47 17.34
N ASP A 136 14.91 -31.30 18.04
CA ASP A 136 16.38 -31.15 18.18
C ASP A 136 17.11 -31.05 16.83
N VAL A 137 16.55 -31.64 15.77
CA VAL A 137 17.09 -31.59 14.41
C VAL A 137 17.09 -30.16 13.85
N LEU A 138 16.24 -29.28 14.40
CA LEU A 138 16.12 -27.89 14.01
C LEU A 138 17.04 -26.96 14.81
N LEU A 139 17.88 -27.46 15.73
CA LEU A 139 19.02 -26.70 16.29
C LEU A 139 20.09 -26.38 15.25
N ASN A 140 20.08 -27.07 14.10
CA ASN A 140 21.04 -26.85 13.03
C ASN A 140 20.56 -25.76 12.04
N ALA A 141 21.28 -24.64 11.99
CA ALA A 141 20.98 -23.51 11.10
C ALA A 141 20.92 -23.89 9.61
N GLY A 142 21.75 -24.84 9.16
CA GLY A 142 21.73 -25.36 7.79
C GLY A 142 20.45 -26.15 7.50
N ARG A 143 19.99 -26.95 8.47
CA ARG A 143 18.73 -27.70 8.36
C ARG A 143 17.51 -26.78 8.33
N VAL A 144 17.47 -25.78 9.22
CA VAL A 144 16.41 -24.76 9.24
C VAL A 144 16.36 -23.99 7.93
N SER A 145 17.51 -23.67 7.33
CA SER A 145 17.58 -23.04 6.01
C SER A 145 16.95 -23.92 4.92
N LYS A 146 17.23 -25.23 4.93
CA LYS A 146 16.72 -26.18 3.95
C LYS A 146 15.20 -26.36 4.06
N GLU A 147 14.67 -26.51 5.28
CA GLU A 147 13.22 -26.65 5.50
C GLU A 147 12.49 -25.35 5.15
N LYS A 148 13.04 -24.18 5.53
CA LYS A 148 12.53 -22.86 5.10
C LYS A 148 12.50 -22.71 3.58
N GLN A 149 13.51 -23.23 2.88
CA GLN A 149 13.57 -23.18 1.42
C GLN A 149 12.57 -24.12 0.75
N LYS A 150 12.31 -25.31 1.32
CA LYS A 150 11.25 -26.21 0.84
C LYS A 150 9.89 -25.52 0.89
N VAL A 151 9.54 -24.93 2.04
CA VAL A 151 8.27 -24.21 2.22
C VAL A 151 8.12 -23.06 1.23
N LYS A 152 9.20 -22.31 0.97
CA LYS A 152 9.20 -21.22 -0.01
C LYS A 152 9.01 -21.71 -1.45
N LYS A 153 9.59 -22.84 -1.83
CA LYS A 153 9.48 -23.40 -3.18
C LYS A 153 8.06 -23.92 -3.47
N THR A 154 7.32 -24.38 -2.47
CA THR A 154 5.93 -24.85 -2.61
C THR A 154 4.92 -23.71 -2.93
N ALA A 155 5.34 -22.45 -2.83
CA ALA A 155 4.45 -21.29 -3.02
C ALA A 155 4.41 -20.74 -4.47
N GLN A 156 5.24 -21.23 -5.40
CA GLN A 156 5.45 -20.60 -6.71
C GLN A 156 5.28 -21.58 -7.89
N THR A 157 4.11 -22.21 -8.03
CA THR A 157 3.84 -23.05 -9.20
C THR A 157 2.58 -22.58 -9.92
N ALA A 158 2.66 -22.44 -11.24
CA ALA A 158 1.54 -21.99 -12.09
C ALA A 158 0.29 -22.85 -11.89
N ASP A 159 0.46 -24.16 -11.68
CA ASP A 159 -0.63 -25.10 -11.38
C ASP A 159 -1.44 -24.70 -10.14
N ARG A 160 -0.77 -24.13 -9.14
CA ARG A 160 -1.44 -23.68 -7.92
C ARG A 160 -2.22 -22.39 -8.15
N LEU A 161 -1.78 -21.53 -9.06
CA LEU A 161 -2.55 -20.34 -9.48
C LEU A 161 -3.82 -20.77 -10.20
N VAL A 162 -3.73 -21.69 -11.16
CA VAL A 162 -4.88 -22.22 -11.89
C VAL A 162 -5.86 -22.90 -10.94
N ALA A 163 -5.36 -23.73 -10.01
CA ALA A 163 -6.19 -24.37 -9.00
C ALA A 163 -6.85 -23.36 -8.04
N SER A 164 -6.12 -22.32 -7.64
CA SER A 164 -6.64 -21.27 -6.75
C SER A 164 -7.68 -20.41 -7.45
N PHE A 165 -7.46 -20.06 -8.71
CA PHE A 165 -8.44 -19.34 -9.54
C PHE A 165 -9.70 -20.17 -9.77
N SER A 166 -9.55 -21.45 -10.11
CA SER A 166 -10.67 -22.39 -10.28
C SER A 166 -11.46 -22.58 -8.99
N LYS A 167 -10.79 -22.57 -7.82
CA LYS A 167 -11.46 -22.57 -6.53
C LYS A 167 -12.22 -21.26 -6.30
N PHE A 168 -11.58 -20.12 -6.51
CA PHE A 168 -12.19 -18.80 -6.34
C PHE A 168 -13.44 -18.61 -7.22
N ALA A 169 -13.38 -19.01 -8.49
CA ALA A 169 -14.52 -18.92 -9.41
C ALA A 169 -15.70 -19.81 -8.97
N ARG A 170 -15.42 -20.97 -8.35
CA ARG A 170 -16.46 -21.85 -7.78
C ARG A 170 -17.05 -21.27 -6.50
N ASP A 171 -16.21 -20.74 -5.62
CA ASP A 171 -16.63 -20.18 -4.33
C ASP A 171 -17.42 -18.87 -4.50
N HIS A 172 -17.22 -18.16 -5.62
CA HIS A 172 -17.89 -16.90 -5.96
C HIS A 172 -18.62 -16.99 -7.31
N PRO A 173 -19.74 -17.73 -7.39
CA PRO A 173 -20.50 -17.85 -8.63
C PRO A 173 -20.99 -16.47 -9.10
N ASN A 174 -20.94 -16.25 -10.42
CA ASN A 174 -21.32 -15.00 -11.09
C ASN A 174 -20.44 -13.77 -10.81
N PHE A 175 -19.36 -13.90 -10.03
CA PHE A 175 -18.40 -12.82 -9.83
C PHE A 175 -17.37 -12.76 -10.95
N VAL A 176 -16.82 -13.89 -11.39
CA VAL A 176 -16.01 -13.97 -12.61
C VAL A 176 -16.96 -14.12 -13.80
N ILE A 177 -17.06 -13.09 -14.63
CA ILE A 177 -17.97 -13.09 -15.79
C ILE A 177 -17.30 -13.59 -17.07
N HIS A 178 -15.98 -13.46 -17.15
CA HIS A 178 -15.19 -13.95 -18.27
C HIS A 178 -13.75 -14.22 -17.81
N SER A 179 -13.15 -15.30 -18.32
CA SER A 179 -11.73 -15.58 -18.13
C SER A 179 -11.15 -16.31 -19.33
N GLN A 180 -10.02 -15.82 -19.83
CA GLN A 180 -9.23 -16.40 -20.90
C GLN A 180 -7.76 -16.43 -20.47
N PHE A 181 -7.13 -17.58 -20.63
CA PHE A 181 -5.69 -17.79 -20.37
C PHE A 181 -5.04 -18.24 -21.67
N ASP A 182 -4.63 -17.28 -22.48
CA ASP A 182 -3.99 -17.49 -23.79
C ASP A 182 -2.77 -16.54 -23.93
N GLU A 183 -2.29 -16.28 -25.15
CA GLU A 183 -1.25 -15.29 -25.46
C GLU A 183 -1.50 -13.95 -24.73
N VAL A 184 -2.77 -13.55 -24.62
CA VAL A 184 -3.22 -12.51 -23.70
C VAL A 184 -4.14 -13.15 -22.65
N THR A 185 -3.79 -12.97 -21.37
CA THR A 185 -4.65 -13.38 -20.26
C THR A 185 -5.62 -12.27 -19.90
N VAL A 186 -6.92 -12.55 -19.95
CA VAL A 186 -8.00 -11.62 -19.61
C VAL A 186 -8.85 -12.23 -18.51
N ILE A 187 -9.08 -11.49 -17.43
CA ILE A 187 -10.01 -11.86 -16.37
C ILE A 187 -10.94 -10.67 -16.16
N SER A 188 -12.24 -10.87 -16.39
CA SER A 188 -13.27 -9.86 -16.16
C SER A 188 -14.12 -10.28 -14.96
N VAL A 189 -14.30 -9.35 -14.03
CA VAL A 189 -15.04 -9.58 -12.79
C VAL A 189 -16.14 -8.54 -12.63
N GLN A 190 -17.24 -8.92 -12.00
CA GLN A 190 -18.37 -8.04 -11.78
C GLN A 190 -19.15 -8.47 -10.55
N THR A 191 -19.38 -7.55 -9.61
CA THR A 191 -20.29 -7.79 -8.48
C THR A 191 -21.76 -7.57 -8.88
N ASN A 192 -22.70 -8.06 -8.07
CA ASN A 192 -24.13 -7.78 -8.27
C ASN A 192 -24.43 -6.27 -8.25
N PHE A 193 -23.75 -5.51 -7.38
CA PHE A 193 -23.87 -4.06 -7.35
C PHE A 193 -23.39 -3.44 -8.67
N MET A 194 -22.18 -3.80 -9.14
CA MET A 194 -21.66 -3.30 -10.42
C MET A 194 -22.65 -3.59 -11.58
N ARG A 195 -23.21 -4.80 -11.61
CA ARG A 195 -24.22 -5.20 -12.59
C ARG A 195 -25.49 -4.36 -12.53
N SER A 196 -25.98 -4.04 -11.32
CA SER A 196 -27.20 -3.25 -11.16
C SER A 196 -27.06 -1.82 -11.68
N GLN A 197 -25.83 -1.32 -11.84
CA GLN A 197 -25.58 0.03 -12.36
C GLN A 197 -25.52 0.08 -13.90
N LEU A 198 -25.40 -1.07 -14.56
CA LEU A 198 -25.35 -1.15 -16.03
C LEU A 198 -26.71 -1.01 -16.71
N VAL A 199 -27.79 -1.33 -16.01
CA VAL A 199 -29.17 -1.18 -16.49
C VAL A 199 -29.84 -0.08 -15.68
N LYS A 200 -30.12 1.06 -16.31
CA LYS A 200 -30.79 2.19 -15.68
C LYS A 200 -32.24 2.26 -16.13
N GLU A 201 -33.17 2.36 -15.18
CA GLU A 201 -34.61 2.45 -15.46
C GLU A 201 -35.02 3.82 -16.03
N SER A 202 -34.20 4.86 -15.81
CA SER A 202 -34.47 6.22 -16.25
C SER A 202 -33.21 6.89 -16.81
N CYS A 203 -33.38 7.71 -17.85
CA CYS A 203 -32.32 8.61 -18.32
C CYS A 203 -32.18 9.81 -17.38
N LEU A 204 -30.97 10.07 -16.92
CA LEU A 204 -30.62 11.25 -16.13
C LEU A 204 -30.38 12.45 -17.04
N GLU A 205 -30.50 13.66 -16.50
CA GLU A 205 -30.16 14.87 -17.26
C GLU A 205 -28.63 15.02 -17.40
N GLY A 206 -28.15 15.34 -18.60
CA GLY A 206 -26.73 15.58 -18.88
C GLY A 206 -25.90 14.36 -19.37
N PRO A 207 -24.56 14.48 -19.44
CA PRO A 207 -23.68 13.49 -20.07
C PRO A 207 -23.36 12.26 -19.20
N VAL A 208 -24.15 12.00 -18.14
CA VAL A 208 -23.88 10.97 -17.12
C VAL A 208 -24.51 9.60 -17.42
N ASN A 209 -25.22 9.48 -18.54
CA ASN A 209 -25.87 8.24 -18.96
C ASN A 209 -24.93 7.25 -19.67
N ARG A 210 -23.69 7.64 -19.93
CA ARG A 210 -22.71 6.81 -20.64
C ARG A 210 -21.77 6.09 -19.67
N MET A 211 -21.10 5.06 -20.18
CA MET A 211 -19.97 4.42 -19.51
C MET A 211 -18.66 5.14 -19.85
N VAL A 212 -17.75 5.18 -18.88
CA VAL A 212 -16.38 5.68 -19.05
C VAL A 212 -15.43 4.53 -18.78
N ASN A 213 -14.56 4.22 -19.73
CA ASN A 213 -13.54 3.19 -19.57
C ASN A 213 -12.18 3.85 -19.31
N ASP A 214 -11.48 3.40 -18.29
CA ASP A 214 -10.15 3.88 -17.91
C ASP A 214 -9.17 2.71 -17.71
N ALA A 215 -7.90 2.94 -18.02
CA ALA A 215 -6.83 1.96 -17.88
C ALA A 215 -5.76 2.45 -16.90
N ALA A 216 -5.65 1.75 -15.76
CA ALA A 216 -4.66 2.05 -14.74
C ALA A 216 -3.32 1.37 -15.07
N HIS A 217 -2.40 2.15 -15.64
CA HIS A 217 -1.03 1.71 -15.88
C HIS A 217 -0.23 1.59 -14.58
N GLY A 218 0.60 0.54 -14.45
CA GLY A 218 1.47 0.33 -13.29
C GLY A 218 0.73 -0.11 -12.02
N TRP A 219 -0.55 -0.47 -12.13
CA TRP A 219 -1.31 -1.09 -11.05
C TRP A 219 -0.71 -2.45 -10.66
N TRP A 220 -0.38 -3.25 -11.66
CA TRP A 220 0.21 -4.57 -11.47
C TRP A 220 1.74 -4.50 -11.34
N LYS A 221 2.31 -5.50 -10.67
CA LYS A 221 3.77 -5.66 -10.56
C LYS A 221 4.42 -5.86 -11.92
N GLU A 222 3.75 -6.62 -12.79
CA GLU A 222 4.14 -6.77 -14.19
C GLU A 222 3.72 -5.51 -14.95
N ARG A 223 4.69 -4.81 -15.53
CA ARG A 223 4.46 -3.46 -16.08
C ARG A 223 3.62 -3.48 -17.36
N ASN A 224 3.59 -4.61 -18.05
CA ASN A 224 2.81 -4.81 -19.27
C ASN A 224 1.36 -5.22 -18.99
N SER A 225 1.01 -5.55 -17.74
CA SER A 225 -0.36 -5.87 -17.37
C SER A 225 -1.14 -4.59 -17.09
N LEU A 226 -2.39 -4.54 -17.56
CA LEU A 226 -3.28 -3.39 -17.39
C LEU A 226 -4.46 -3.78 -16.50
N LEU A 227 -4.88 -2.86 -15.63
CA LEU A 227 -6.20 -2.92 -15.00
C LEU A 227 -7.12 -1.98 -15.78
N MET A 228 -8.16 -2.52 -16.38
CA MET A 228 -9.19 -1.73 -17.06
C MET A 228 -10.45 -1.70 -16.21
N VAL A 229 -11.06 -0.53 -16.08
CA VAL A 229 -12.31 -0.33 -15.32
C VAL A 229 -13.28 0.47 -16.16
N SER A 230 -14.45 -0.12 -16.42
CA SER A 230 -15.59 0.58 -17.01
C SER A 230 -16.51 1.07 -15.89
N SER A 231 -16.65 2.38 -15.75
CA SER A 231 -17.45 3.04 -14.72
C SER A 231 -18.75 3.62 -15.26
N THR A 232 -19.79 3.60 -14.44
CA THR A 232 -21.10 4.22 -14.68
C THR A 232 -21.43 5.20 -13.55
N TYR A 233 -22.13 6.28 -13.84
CA TYR A 233 -22.60 7.18 -12.80
C TYR A 233 -23.76 6.57 -11.99
N CYS A 234 -23.64 6.49 -10.66
CA CYS A 234 -24.67 6.03 -9.75
C CYS A 234 -25.40 7.25 -9.14
N PRO A 235 -26.71 7.44 -9.41
CA PRO A 235 -27.44 8.58 -8.88
C PRO A 235 -27.65 8.49 -7.36
N ASP A 236 -27.81 7.29 -6.81
CA ASP A 236 -28.04 7.09 -5.37
C ASP A 236 -26.83 7.50 -4.53
N LEU A 237 -25.62 7.27 -5.07
CA LEU A 237 -24.35 7.61 -4.41
C LEU A 237 -23.75 8.93 -4.92
N LEU A 238 -24.36 9.54 -5.94
CA LEU A 238 -23.91 10.76 -6.61
C LEU A 238 -22.45 10.71 -7.11
N CYS A 239 -21.95 9.53 -7.49
CA CYS A 239 -20.57 9.32 -7.90
C CYS A 239 -20.42 8.27 -9.03
N TRP A 240 -19.24 8.23 -9.66
CA TRP A 240 -18.90 7.19 -10.63
C TRP A 240 -18.50 5.92 -9.90
N VAL A 241 -19.13 4.81 -10.26
CA VAL A 241 -18.88 3.49 -9.68
C VAL A 241 -18.51 2.48 -10.76
N PRO A 242 -17.73 1.44 -10.43
CA PRO A 242 -17.40 0.39 -11.38
C PRO A 242 -18.65 -0.34 -11.88
N GLY A 243 -18.69 -0.67 -13.16
CA GLY A 243 -19.71 -1.47 -13.83
C GLY A 243 -19.14 -2.78 -14.38
N VAL A 244 -17.90 -2.76 -14.86
CA VAL A 244 -17.07 -3.94 -15.25
C VAL A 244 -15.60 -3.64 -14.95
#